data_AF-A0A2G6NWI1-F1
#
_entry.id   AF-A0A2G6NWI1-F1
#
_cell.length_a   1.000
_cell.length_b   1.000
_cell.length_c   1.000
_cell.angle_alpha   90.00
_cell.angle_beta   90.00
_cell.angle_gamma   90.00
#
_symmetry.space_group_name_H-M   'P 1'
#
loop_
_entity.id
_entity.type
_entity.pdbx_description
1 polymer ?
#
loop_
_entity_poly.entity_id
_entity_poly.type
_entity_poly.pdbx_seq_one_letter_code
_entity_poly.pdbx_strand_id
1 'polypeptide(L)'
;MFAMADMMTIAEIAAALATKAGRLASAADSRAEHFADMSRVFARKAQGEVLSGARRALLGFGDATDTEAVAAAQSVLQKLEEGMPLSAQAGLWTDMDKVAETLRDNHQ
;
A
#
# COMPACT_ATOMS: atom_id res chain seq x y z
N MET A 1 -2.30 -7.63 -18.00
CA MET A 1 -1.55 -8.51 -17.07
C MET A 1 -2.13 -8.35 -15.68
N PHE A 2 -2.19 -9.42 -14.88
CA PHE A 2 -3.12 -9.70 -13.76
C PHE A 2 -3.23 -8.64 -12.63
N ALA A 3 -3.83 -7.47 -12.91
CA ALA A 3 -3.96 -6.37 -11.96
C ALA A 3 -4.52 -6.80 -10.59
N MET A 4 -5.53 -7.70 -10.56
CA MET A 4 -6.06 -8.23 -9.30
C MET A 4 -5.04 -9.05 -8.51
N ALA A 5 -4.26 -9.90 -9.17
CA ALA A 5 -3.24 -10.71 -8.50
C ALA A 5 -2.10 -9.84 -7.94
N ASP A 6 -1.69 -8.81 -8.70
CA ASP A 6 -0.67 -7.85 -8.25
C ASP A 6 -1.15 -7.10 -6.99
N MET A 7 -2.40 -6.62 -7.00
CA MET A 7 -3.04 -5.95 -5.86
C MET A 7 -3.12 -6.85 -4.62
N MET A 8 -3.50 -8.11 -4.78
CA MET A 8 -3.57 -9.06 -3.66
C MET A 8 -2.18 -9.33 -3.09
N THR A 9 -1.20 -9.57 -3.96
CA THR A 9 0.18 -9.88 -3.55
C THR A 9 0.79 -8.75 -2.74
N ILE A 10 0.65 -7.51 -3.20
CA ILE A 10 1.23 -6.36 -2.47
C ILE A 10 0.51 -6.09 -1.15
N ALA A 11 -0.81 -6.30 -1.09
CA ALA A 11 -1.58 -6.18 0.15
C ALA A 11 -1.17 -7.24 1.18
N GLU A 12 -0.95 -8.48 0.74
CA GLU A 12 -0.52 -9.58 1.61
C GLU A 12 0.89 -9.33 2.18
N ILE A 13 1.82 -8.83 1.36
CA ILE A 13 3.16 -8.43 1.82
C ILE A 13 3.08 -7.31 2.86
N ALA A 14 2.26 -6.28 2.62
CA ALA A 14 2.09 -5.18 3.56
C ALA A 14 1.51 -5.66 4.90
N ALA A 15 0.49 -6.53 4.86
CA ALA A 15 -0.11 -7.12 6.06
C ALA A 15 0.90 -8.01 6.83
N ALA A 16 1.71 -8.78 6.12
CA ALA A 16 2.75 -9.62 6.72
C ALA A 16 3.83 -8.79 7.43
N LEU A 17 4.27 -7.67 6.83
CA LEU A 17 5.22 -6.74 7.45
C LEU A 17 4.66 -6.10 8.72
N ALA A 18 3.41 -5.61 8.66
CA ALA A 18 2.74 -5.02 9.83
C ALA A 18 2.57 -6.04 10.96
N THR A 19 2.17 -7.28 10.62
CA THR A 19 2.05 -8.38 11.58
C THR A 19 3.40 -8.71 12.22
N LYS A 20 4.47 -8.74 11.42
CA LYS A 20 5.82 -9.00 11.93
C LYS A 20 6.30 -7.88 12.86
N ALA A 21 6.08 -6.61 12.49
CA ALA A 21 6.41 -5.47 13.34
C ALA A 21 5.71 -5.55 14.70
N GLY A 22 4.40 -5.88 14.72
CA GLY A 22 3.63 -6.08 15.95
C GLY A 22 4.20 -7.20 16.83
N ARG A 23 4.53 -8.35 16.24
CA ARG A 23 5.13 -9.49 16.96
C ARG A 23 6.50 -9.14 17.56
N LEU A 24 7.35 -8.43 16.82
CA LEU A 24 8.66 -8.00 17.31
C LEU A 24 8.52 -6.98 18.46
N ALA A 25 7.57 -6.04 18.34
CA ALA A 25 7.28 -5.08 19.40
C ALA A 25 6.80 -5.76 20.68
N SER A 26 5.90 -6.74 20.58
CA SER A 26 5.44 -7.53 21.74
C SER A 26 6.55 -8.34 22.41
N ALA A 27 7.59 -8.70 21.67
CA ALA A 27 8.77 -9.40 22.19
C ALA A 27 9.87 -8.46 22.70
N ALA A 28 9.67 -7.13 22.65
CA ALA A 28 10.70 -6.11 22.92
C ALA A 28 11.99 -6.33 22.11
N ASP A 29 11.86 -6.85 20.88
CA ASP A 29 12.98 -7.10 19.98
C ASP A 29 13.48 -5.77 19.39
N SER A 30 14.81 -5.58 19.36
CA SER A 30 15.44 -4.34 18.87
C SER A 30 15.13 -4.04 17.40
N ARG A 31 14.70 -5.04 16.62
CA ARG A 31 14.31 -4.87 15.21
C ARG A 31 12.88 -4.35 15.04
N ALA A 32 12.11 -4.22 16.12
CA ALA A 32 10.70 -3.83 16.05
C ALA A 32 10.50 -2.48 15.34
N GLU A 33 11.32 -1.48 15.68
CA GLU A 33 11.21 -0.14 15.09
C GLU A 33 11.51 -0.16 13.59
N HIS A 34 12.57 -0.86 13.17
CA HIS A 34 12.90 -1.02 11.77
C HIS A 34 11.77 -1.67 10.96
N PHE A 35 11.17 -2.76 11.48
CA PHE A 35 10.05 -3.40 10.81
C PHE A 35 8.79 -2.54 10.83
N ALA A 36 8.59 -1.72 11.86
CA ALA A 36 7.48 -0.76 11.92
C ALA A 36 7.62 0.30 10.82
N ASP A 37 8.79 0.92 10.67
CA ASP A 37 9.08 1.89 9.60
C ASP A 37 8.89 1.25 8.21
N MET A 38 9.47 0.07 7.97
CA MET A 38 9.27 -0.67 6.72
C MET A 38 7.79 -0.97 6.44
N SER A 39 7.04 -1.40 7.45
CA SER A 39 5.62 -1.71 7.30
C SER A 39 4.80 -0.48 6.90
N ARG A 40 5.12 0.70 7.45
CA ARG A 40 4.47 1.96 7.10
C ARG A 40 4.77 2.38 5.66
N VAL A 41 6.02 2.24 5.21
CA VAL A 41 6.42 2.48 3.82
C VAL A 41 5.66 1.55 2.86
N PHE A 42 5.66 0.24 3.15
CA PHE A 42 5.00 -0.75 2.30
C PHE A 42 3.48 -0.62 2.28
N ALA A 43 2.83 -0.30 3.41
CA ALA A 43 1.39 -0.07 3.46
C ALA A 43 0.97 1.08 2.54
N ARG A 44 1.73 2.19 2.56
CA ARG A 44 1.50 3.34 1.67
C ARG A 44 1.71 3.01 0.20
N LYS A 45 2.75 2.23 -0.12
CA LYS A 45 2.98 1.74 -1.49
C LYS A 45 1.85 0.82 -1.94
N ALA A 46 1.42 -0.11 -1.09
CA ALA A 46 0.31 -1.02 -1.37
C ALA A 46 -0.98 -0.26 -1.67
N GLN A 47 -1.29 0.78 -0.90
CA GLN A 47 -2.43 1.67 -1.14
C GLN A 47 -2.43 2.26 -2.57
N GLY A 48 -1.28 2.82 -2.99
CA GLY A 48 -1.14 3.39 -4.34
C GLY A 48 -1.28 2.36 -5.45
N GLU A 49 -0.67 1.19 -5.29
CA GLU A 49 -0.73 0.09 -6.27
C GLU A 49 -2.13 -0.53 -6.34
N VAL A 50 -2.83 -0.65 -5.21
CA VAL A 50 -4.24 -1.10 -5.17
C VAL A 50 -5.14 -0.10 -5.87
N LEU A 51 -4.99 1.20 -5.62
CA LEU A 51 -5.81 2.20 -6.28
C LEU A 51 -5.55 2.25 -7.80
N SER A 52 -4.27 2.20 -8.20
CA SER A 52 -3.85 2.15 -9.60
C SER A 52 -4.34 0.88 -10.31
N GLY A 53 -4.20 -0.27 -9.65
CA GLY A 53 -4.68 -1.57 -10.13
C GLY A 53 -6.19 -1.60 -10.29
N ALA A 54 -6.95 -1.08 -9.31
CA ALA A 54 -8.40 -0.98 -9.37
C ALA A 54 -8.85 -0.08 -10.51
N ARG A 55 -8.19 1.06 -10.72
CA ARG A 55 -8.46 1.96 -11.86
C ARG A 55 -8.26 1.26 -13.20
N ARG A 56 -7.15 0.54 -13.36
CA ARG A 56 -6.87 -0.26 -14.57
C ARG A 56 -7.89 -1.39 -14.76
N ALA A 57 -8.29 -2.06 -13.68
CA ALA A 57 -9.25 -3.16 -13.74
C ALA A 57 -10.67 -2.69 -14.04
N LEU A 58 -11.10 -1.54 -13.52
CA LEU A 58 -12.47 -1.05 -13.69
C LEU A 58 -12.66 -0.25 -14.97
N LEU A 59 -11.67 0.56 -15.37
CA LEU A 59 -11.77 1.40 -16.56
C LEU A 59 -11.09 0.78 -17.80
N GLY A 60 -10.23 -0.22 -17.62
CA GLY A 60 -9.51 -0.86 -18.73
C GLY A 60 -10.36 -1.79 -19.60
N PHE A 61 -11.58 -2.14 -19.16
CA PHE A 61 -12.52 -2.98 -19.91
C PHE A 61 -13.77 -2.23 -20.40
N GLY A 62 -13.94 -0.95 -20.02
CA GLY A 62 -15.10 -0.19 -20.43
C GLY A 62 -14.99 0.26 -21.88
N ASP A 63 -15.90 -0.18 -22.73
CA ASP A 63 -16.17 0.54 -23.97
C ASP A 63 -16.79 1.88 -23.56
N ALA A 64 -16.17 3.01 -23.94
CA ALA A 64 -16.56 4.35 -23.45
C ALA A 64 -17.98 4.77 -23.86
N THR A 65 -18.67 3.93 -24.62
CA THR A 65 -20.06 4.04 -25.05
C THR A 65 -21.05 3.51 -24.01
N ASP A 66 -20.63 2.64 -23.08
CA ASP A 66 -21.44 2.15 -21.97
C ASP A 66 -21.30 3.09 -20.75
N THR A 67 -22.14 4.13 -20.75
CA THR A 67 -22.12 5.17 -19.72
C THR A 67 -22.52 4.67 -18.34
N GLU A 68 -23.32 3.60 -18.25
CA GLU A 68 -23.72 2.98 -16.99
C GLU A 68 -22.56 2.23 -16.35
N ALA A 69 -21.83 1.43 -17.14
CA ALA A 69 -20.63 0.73 -16.69
C ALA A 69 -19.54 1.72 -16.22
N VAL A 70 -19.35 2.83 -16.95
CA VAL A 70 -18.40 3.88 -16.56
C VAL A 70 -18.81 4.56 -15.24
N ALA A 71 -20.09 4.88 -15.06
CA ALA A 71 -20.59 5.48 -13.82
C ALA A 71 -20.43 4.53 -12.62
N ALA A 72 -20.71 3.24 -12.81
CA ALA A 72 -20.51 2.22 -11.78
C ALA A 72 -19.03 2.09 -11.39
N ALA A 73 -18.12 2.03 -12.37
CA ALA A 73 -16.69 2.01 -12.15
C ALA A 73 -16.19 3.24 -11.37
N GLN A 74 -16.66 4.43 -11.73
CA GLN A 74 -16.33 5.67 -11.02
C GLN A 74 -16.83 5.66 -9.57
N SER A 75 -18.04 5.17 -9.31
CA SER A 75 -18.59 5.04 -7.95
C SER A 75 -17.74 4.11 -7.07
N VAL A 76 -17.25 3.00 -7.62
CA VAL A 76 -16.36 2.09 -6.89
C VAL A 76 -15.02 2.76 -6.60
N LEU A 77 -14.43 3.44 -7.58
CA LEU A 77 -13.17 4.16 -7.40
C LEU A 77 -13.27 5.26 -6.34
N GLN A 78 -14.37 6.01 -6.33
CA GLN A 78 -14.61 7.05 -5.33
C GLN A 78 -14.63 6.46 -3.92
N LYS A 79 -15.36 5.36 -3.68
CA LYS A 79 -15.39 4.69 -2.38
C LYS A 79 -14.02 4.18 -1.94
N LEU A 80 -13.21 3.68 -2.88
CA LEU A 80 -11.84 3.27 -2.61
C LEU A 80 -10.96 4.46 -2.19
N GLU A 81 -11.06 5.59 -2.91
CA GLU A 81 -10.33 6.82 -2.59
C GLU A 81 -10.74 7.40 -1.23
N GLU A 82 -12.02 7.37 -0.88
CA GLU A 82 -12.53 7.79 0.43
C GLU A 82 -11.98 6.93 1.58
N GLY A 83 -11.84 5.61 1.37
CA GLY A 83 -11.22 4.70 2.33
C GLY A 83 -9.69 4.83 2.42
N MET A 84 -9.07 5.59 1.52
CA MET A 84 -7.63 5.68 1.33
C MET A 84 -7.20 7.15 1.20
N PRO A 85 -7.40 7.99 2.25
CA PRO A 85 -7.20 9.43 2.15
C PRO A 85 -5.74 9.78 1.82
N LEU A 86 -5.53 10.90 1.11
CA LEU A 86 -4.18 11.39 0.78
C LEU A 86 -3.32 11.64 2.03
N SER A 87 -3.94 11.97 3.16
CA SER A 87 -3.25 12.10 4.44
C SER A 87 -2.58 10.81 4.91
N ALA A 88 -3.04 9.63 4.45
CA ALA A 88 -2.38 8.35 4.73
C ALA A 88 -0.97 8.28 4.12
N GLN A 89 -0.69 9.09 3.10
CA GLN A 89 0.63 9.19 2.46
C GLN A 89 1.59 10.13 3.21
N ALA A 90 1.10 10.88 4.20
CA ALA A 90 1.95 11.78 4.98
C ALA A 90 3.04 11.00 5.73
N GLY A 91 4.25 11.57 5.74
CA GLY A 91 5.41 10.97 6.39
C GLY A 91 6.09 9.84 5.62
N LEU A 92 5.68 9.54 4.37
CA LEU A 92 6.33 8.51 3.56
C LEU A 92 7.85 8.73 3.43
N TRP A 93 8.26 9.95 3.04
CA TRP A 93 9.67 10.30 2.89
C TRP A 93 10.44 10.14 4.20
N THR A 94 9.86 10.61 5.31
CA THR A 94 10.46 10.47 6.64
C THR A 94 10.63 9.01 7.04
N ASP A 95 9.64 8.16 6.81
CA ASP A 95 9.75 6.73 7.12
C ASP A 95 10.76 6.04 6.18
N MET A 96 10.86 6.46 4.92
CA MET A 96 11.88 5.96 3.98
C MET A 96 13.29 6.35 4.41
N ASP A 97 13.49 7.58 4.87
CA ASP A 97 14.79 8.06 5.36
C ASP A 97 15.26 7.23 6.57
N LYS A 98 14.37 6.98 7.54
CA LYS A 98 14.66 6.11 8.70
C LYS A 98 15.06 4.70 8.31
N VAL A 99 14.36 4.10 7.34
CA VAL A 99 14.70 2.78 6.82
C VAL A 99 16.10 2.82 6.18
N ALA A 100 16.39 3.84 5.38
CA ALA A 100 17.69 4.00 4.73
C ALA A 100 18.84 4.18 5.73
N GLU A 101 18.64 4.98 6.77
CA GLU A 101 19.60 5.17 7.87
C GLU A 101 19.87 3.85 8.59
N THR A 102 18.83 3.11 8.95
CA THR A 102 18.98 1.80 9.61
C THR A 102 19.76 0.80 8.73
N LEU A 103 19.51 0.79 7.42
CA LEU A 103 20.23 -0.07 6.50
C LEU A 103 21.71 0.33 6.37
N ARG A 104 21.99 1.63 6.29
CA ARG A 104 23.36 2.16 6.25
C ARG A 104 24.15 1.74 7.47
N ASP A 105 23.56 1.89 8.66
CA ASP A 105 24.25 1.68 9.93
C ASP A 105 24.51 0.18 10.20
N ASN A 106 23.72 -0.73 9.63
CA ASN A 106 23.93 -2.19 9.69
C ASN A 106 25.00 -2.73 8.72
N HIS A 107 25.51 -1.88 7.81
CA HIS A 107 26.52 -2.24 6.80
C HIS A 107 27.89 -1.59 7.04
N GLN A 108 28.08 -0.91 8.18
CA GLN A 108 29.36 -0.37 8.66
C GLN A 108 29.91 -1.21 9.81
#